data_AF-A0A1Q6M3L2-F1
#
_entry.id   AF-A0A1Q6M3L2-F1
#
_cell.length_a   1.000
_cell.length_b   1.000
_cell.length_c   1.000
_cell.angle_alpha   90.00
_cell.angle_beta   90.00
_cell.angle_gamma   90.00
#
_symmetry.space_group_name_H-M   'P 1'
#
loop_
_entity.id
_entity.type
_entity.pdbx_description
1 polymer ?
#
loop_
_entity_poly.entity_id
_entity_poly.type
_entity_poly.pdbx_seq_one_letter_code
_entity_poly.pdbx_strand_id
1 'polypeptide(L)'
;MPFINFTNVATMLLTLVVFLLALVLSKETKKSGIIATMLSVFLIILVCHAVELGTISNITEEMHYAITRSILVDFVFIFLSFISYLWMDEIQAKVENRKSIDNSLEWFWKRV
;
A
#
# COMPACT_ATOMS: atom_id res chain seq x y z
N MET A 1 -14.86 13.79 10.64
CA MET A 1 -15.15 12.34 10.44
C MET A 1 -14.01 11.55 11.06
N PRO A 2 -14.21 10.32 11.57
CA PRO A 2 -13.08 9.50 11.97
C PRO A 2 -12.23 9.20 10.73
N PHE A 3 -10.94 9.57 10.77
CA PHE A 3 -9.99 9.31 9.69
C PHE A 3 -8.95 8.28 10.14
N ILE A 4 -8.29 7.62 9.18
CA ILE A 4 -7.27 6.61 9.48
C ILE A 4 -6.00 7.32 9.96
N ASN A 5 -5.87 7.46 11.27
CA ASN A 5 -4.73 8.15 11.84
C ASN A 5 -3.50 7.21 11.98
N PHE A 6 -2.53 7.35 11.09
CA PHE A 6 -1.27 6.59 11.14
C PHE A 6 -0.25 7.11 12.15
N THR A 7 -0.50 8.25 12.82
CA THR A 7 0.30 8.61 14.01
C THR A 7 0.00 7.69 15.20
N ASN A 8 -1.15 7.02 15.20
CA ASN A 8 -1.43 5.97 16.15
C ASN A 8 -0.65 4.70 15.77
N VAL A 9 0.29 4.32 16.65
CA VAL A 9 1.16 3.16 16.46
C VAL A 9 0.37 1.87 16.28
N ALA A 10 -0.74 1.68 17.00
CA ALA A 10 -1.56 0.48 16.87
C ALA A 10 -2.21 0.39 15.48
N THR A 11 -2.74 1.50 14.97
CA THR A 11 -3.31 1.58 13.61
C THR A 11 -2.25 1.28 12.55
N MET A 12 -1.06 1.89 12.67
CA MET A 12 0.05 1.65 11.74
C MET A 12 0.51 0.19 11.75
N LEU A 13 0.68 -0.41 12.94
CA LEU A 13 1.08 -1.81 13.08
C LEU A 13 0.01 -2.76 12.53
N LEU A 14 -1.27 -2.48 12.79
CA LEU A 14 -2.37 -3.28 12.26
C LEU A 14 -2.35 -3.27 10.72
N THR A 15 -2.20 -2.08 10.11
CA THR A 15 -2.11 -1.95 8.66
C THR A 15 -0.91 -2.70 8.09
N LEU A 16 0.24 -2.64 8.75
CA LEU A 16 1.41 -3.42 8.36
C LEU A 16 1.14 -4.92 8.42
N VAL A 17 0.55 -5.42 9.50
CA VAL A 17 0.22 -6.84 9.66
C VAL A 17 -0.75 -7.29 8.57
N VAL A 18 -1.80 -6.51 8.29
CA VAL A 18 -2.77 -6.81 7.22
C VAL A 18 -2.07 -6.87 5.85
N PHE A 19 -1.19 -5.92 5.56
CA PHE A 19 -0.42 -5.91 4.32
C PHE A 19 0.49 -7.13 4.19
N LEU A 20 1.22 -7.49 5.25
CA LEU A 20 2.08 -8.68 5.24
C LEU A 20 1.29 -9.97 5.08
N LEU A 21 0.13 -10.09 5.72
CA LEU A 21 -0.77 -11.23 5.53
C LEU A 21 -1.29 -11.32 4.10
N ALA A 22 -1.66 -10.19 3.49
CA ALA A 22 -2.06 -10.13 2.08
C ALA A 22 -0.90 -10.55 1.16
N LEU A 23 0.34 -10.14 1.46
CA LEU A 23 1.54 -10.54 0.73
C LEU A 23 1.80 -12.04 0.82
N VAL A 24 1.72 -12.62 2.03
CA VAL A 24 1.83 -14.07 2.23
C VAL A 24 0.74 -14.79 1.44
N LEU A 25 -0.51 -14.35 1.54
CA LEU A 25 -1.63 -14.96 0.81
C LEU A 25 -1.45 -14.86 -0.71
N SER A 26 -0.98 -13.73 -1.23
CA SER A 26 -0.65 -13.55 -2.64
C SER A 26 0.46 -14.49 -3.10
N LYS A 27 1.48 -14.69 -2.27
CA LYS A 27 2.58 -15.61 -2.55
C LYS A 27 2.16 -17.07 -2.55
N GLU A 28 1.30 -17.48 -1.63
CA GLU A 28 0.77 -18.86 -1.56
C GLU A 28 -0.16 -19.16 -2.73
N THR A 29 -1.07 -18.24 -3.03
CA THR A 29 -2.05 -18.40 -4.13
C THR A 29 -1.48 -18.10 -5.52
N LYS A 30 -0.28 -17.50 -5.59
CA LYS A 30 0.36 -16.99 -6.82
C LYS A 30 -0.53 -15.99 -7.57
N LYS A 31 -1.33 -15.19 -6.83
CA LYS A 31 -2.23 -14.19 -7.40
C LYS A 31 -1.77 -12.78 -7.05
N SER A 32 -1.21 -12.06 -8.02
CA SER A 32 -0.79 -10.66 -7.89
C SER A 32 -1.97 -9.71 -7.66
N GLY A 33 -3.17 -10.09 -8.08
CA GLY A 33 -4.41 -9.33 -7.89
C GLY A 33 -4.69 -8.95 -6.42
N ILE A 34 -4.27 -9.79 -5.46
CA ILE A 34 -4.42 -9.48 -4.02
C ILE A 34 -3.62 -8.22 -3.65
N ILE A 35 -2.37 -8.12 -4.13
CA ILE A 35 -1.53 -6.95 -3.86
C ILE A 35 -1.97 -5.74 -4.68
N ALA A 36 -2.49 -5.95 -5.89
CA ALA A 36 -3.13 -4.88 -6.67
C ALA A 36 -4.32 -4.26 -5.93
N THR A 37 -5.13 -5.07 -5.24
CA THR A 37 -6.22 -4.59 -4.38
C THR A 37 -5.67 -3.79 -3.21
N MET A 38 -4.61 -4.26 -2.53
CA MET A 38 -3.99 -3.50 -1.43
C MET A 38 -3.43 -2.15 -1.89
N LEU A 39 -2.74 -2.12 -3.04
CA LEU A 39 -2.25 -0.88 -3.64
C LEU A 39 -3.41 0.10 -3.92
N SER A 40 -4.51 -0.40 -4.50
CA SER A 40 -5.71 0.40 -4.74
C SER A 40 -6.29 0.98 -3.45
N VAL A 41 -6.35 0.18 -2.37
CA VAL A 41 -6.82 0.63 -1.06
C VAL A 41 -5.93 1.75 -0.51
N PHE A 42 -4.61 1.62 -0.58
CA PHE A 42 -3.70 2.67 -0.10
C PHE A 42 -3.79 3.95 -0.92
N LEU A 43 -4.00 3.87 -2.24
CA LEU A 43 -4.27 5.04 -3.08
C LEU A 43 -5.57 5.74 -2.70
N ILE A 44 -6.63 4.98 -2.39
CA ILE A 44 -7.89 5.55 -1.92
C ILE A 44 -7.70 6.25 -0.57
N ILE A 45 -6.96 5.64 0.36
CA ILE A 45 -6.67 6.25 1.67
C ILE A 45 -5.91 7.56 1.52
N LEU A 46 -4.90 7.62 0.63
CA LEU A 46 -4.18 8.86 0.33
C LEU A 46 -5.12 9.96 -0.19
N VAL A 47 -6.03 9.61 -1.11
CA VAL A 47 -7.04 10.57 -1.61
C VAL A 47 -7.94 11.05 -0.47
N CYS A 48 -8.37 10.15 0.42
CA CYS A 48 -9.15 10.53 1.60
C CYS A 48 -8.39 11.52 2.49
N HIS A 49 -7.13 11.25 2.84
CA HIS A 49 -6.33 12.18 3.65
C HIS A 49 -6.10 13.53 2.96
N ALA A 50 -5.90 13.55 1.63
CA ALA A 50 -5.77 14.78 0.86
C ALA A 50 -7.08 15.60 0.86
N VAL A 51 -8.23 14.94 0.72
CA VAL A 51 -9.55 15.58 0.81
C VAL A 51 -9.79 16.12 2.21
N GLU A 52 -9.44 15.38 3.26
CA GLU A 52 -9.58 15.83 4.65
C GLU A 52 -8.76 17.09 4.92
N LEU A 53 -7.52 17.14 4.43
CA LEU A 53 -6.67 18.33 4.53
C LEU A 53 -7.28 19.55 3.80
N GLY A 54 -7.93 19.32 2.64
CA GLY A 54 -8.50 20.39 1.81
C GLY A 54 -9.91 20.84 2.19
N THR A 55 -10.66 20.04 2.95
CA THR A 55 -12.11 20.28 3.17
C THR A 55 -12.50 20.54 4.62
N ILE A 56 -11.68 20.15 5.60
CA ILE A 56 -11.99 20.40 7.02
C ILE A 56 -11.69 21.86 7.36
N SER A 57 -12.74 22.66 7.50
CA SER A 57 -12.64 24.02 8.03
C SER A 57 -12.30 23.98 9.53
N ASN A 58 -11.43 24.90 9.98
CA ASN A 58 -10.94 24.98 11.36
C ASN A 58 -10.18 23.73 11.85
N ILE A 59 -9.29 23.19 11.00
CA ILE A 59 -8.36 22.14 11.40
C ILE A 59 -7.49 22.62 12.58
N THR A 60 -7.42 21.84 13.66
CA THR A 60 -6.47 22.11 14.74
C THR A 60 -5.05 21.79 14.27
N GLU A 61 -4.04 22.44 14.84
CA GLU A 61 -2.63 22.14 14.55
C GLU A 61 -2.30 20.65 14.75
N GLU A 62 -2.85 20.04 15.80
CA GLU A 62 -2.69 18.60 16.07
C GLU A 62 -3.27 17.73 14.97
N MET A 63 -4.45 18.08 14.44
CA MET A 63 -5.10 17.33 13.37
C MET A 63 -4.38 17.55 12.04
N HIS A 64 -3.89 18.77 11.78
CA HIS A 64 -3.07 19.07 10.61
C HIS A 64 -1.77 18.27 10.62
N TYR A 65 -1.10 18.19 11.77
CA TYR A 65 0.08 17.34 11.96
C TYR A 65 -0.23 15.85 11.76
N ALA A 66 -1.33 15.36 12.33
CA ALA A 66 -1.72 13.95 12.22
C ALA A 66 -2.04 13.54 10.78
N ILE A 67 -2.79 14.36 10.03
CA ILE A 67 -3.12 14.09 8.62
C ILE A 67 -1.86 14.17 7.76
N THR A 68 -1.03 15.22 7.92
CA THR A 68 0.22 15.36 7.15
C THR A 68 1.18 14.19 7.38
N ARG A 69 1.33 13.74 8.63
CA ARG A 69 2.13 12.54 8.94
C ARG A 69 1.52 11.27 8.36
N SER A 70 0.19 11.16 8.35
CA SER A 70 -0.51 10.00 7.77
C SER A 70 -0.31 9.92 6.26
N ILE A 71 -0.32 11.05 5.56
CA ILE A 71 0.03 11.15 4.13
C ILE A 71 1.45 10.64 3.86
N LEU A 72 2.43 10.98 4.71
CA LEU A 72 3.78 10.44 4.55
C LEU A 72 3.81 8.91 4.68
N VAL A 73 3.04 8.37 5.62
CA VAL A 73 2.92 6.91 5.80
C VAL A 73 2.19 6.25 4.64
N ASP A 74 1.18 6.90 4.05
CA ASP A 74 0.51 6.41 2.85
C ASP A 74 1.51 6.20 1.71
N PHE A 75 2.39 7.17 1.46
CA PHE A 75 3.40 7.03 0.41
C PHE A 75 4.33 5.84 0.64
N VAL A 76 4.69 5.55 1.90
CA VAL A 76 5.48 4.36 2.24
C VAL A 76 4.72 3.09 1.89
N PHE A 77 3.45 2.97 2.27
CA PHE A 77 2.65 1.77 1.96
C PHE A 77 2.32 1.63 0.46
N ILE A 78 2.08 2.74 -0.24
CA ILE A 78 1.91 2.76 -1.70
C ILE A 78 3.19 2.24 -2.36
N PHE A 79 4.36 2.75 -1.96
CA PHE A 79 5.64 2.31 -2.49
C PHE A 79 5.89 0.81 -2.24
N LEU A 80 5.70 0.36 -1.00
CA LEU A 80 5.88 -1.06 -0.63
C LEU A 80 4.91 -1.98 -1.37
N SER A 81 3.63 -1.60 -1.48
CA SER A 81 2.62 -2.38 -2.18
C SER A 81 2.85 -2.40 -3.70
N PHE A 82 3.28 -1.29 -4.29
CA PHE A 82 3.62 -1.24 -5.72
C PHE A 82 4.78 -2.17 -6.07
N ILE A 83 5.87 -2.11 -5.32
CA ILE A 83 7.03 -2.98 -5.52
C ILE A 83 6.65 -4.45 -5.30
N SER A 84 5.87 -4.73 -4.26
CA SER A 84 5.37 -6.08 -3.97
C SER A 84 4.44 -6.60 -5.08
N TYR A 85 3.64 -5.71 -5.67
CA TYR A 85 2.76 -6.06 -6.79
C TYR A 85 3.56 -6.47 -8.02
N LEU A 86 4.59 -5.70 -8.40
CA LEU A 86 5.46 -6.05 -9.53
C LEU A 86 6.14 -7.39 -9.31
N TRP A 87 6.66 -7.64 -8.10
CA TRP A 87 7.26 -8.92 -7.77
C TRP A 87 6.25 -10.08 -7.87
N MET A 88 5.04 -9.89 -7.34
CA MET A 88 4.02 -10.92 -7.40
C MET A 88 3.45 -11.15 -8.80
N ASP A 89 3.35 -10.11 -9.63
CA ASP A 89 2.94 -10.25 -11.03
C ASP A 89 3.98 -11.03 -11.84
N GLU A 90 5.27 -10.83 -11.59
CA GLU A 90 6.32 -11.64 -12.21
C GLU A 90 6.19 -13.13 -11.84
N ILE A 91 5.92 -13.43 -10.56
CA ILE A 91 5.68 -14.80 -10.09
C ILE A 91 4.44 -15.40 -10.78
N GLN A 92 3.33 -14.67 -10.82
CA GLN A 92 2.11 -15.14 -11.47
C GLN A 92 2.30 -15.35 -12.98
N ALA A 93 3.00 -14.42 -13.64
CA ALA A 93 3.30 -14.49 -15.07
C ALA A 93 4.08 -15.77 -15.44
N LYS A 94 5.07 -16.14 -14.61
CA LYS A 94 5.82 -17.41 -14.77
C LYS A 94 4.93 -18.63 -14.60
N VAL A 95 4.02 -18.63 -13.62
CA VAL A 95 3.11 -19.75 -13.35
C VAL A 95 2.05 -19.91 -14.45
N GLU A 96 1.49 -18.80 -14.92
CA GLU A 96 0.40 -18.79 -15.90
C GLU A 96 0.88 -18.70 -17.36
N ASN A 97 2.20 -18.70 -17.59
CA ASN A 97 2.83 -18.54 -18.89
C ASN A 97 2.28 -17.35 -19.70
N ARG A 98 2.10 -16.22 -19.00
CA ARG A 98 1.64 -14.95 -19.56
C ARG A 98 2.74 -13.89 -19.45
N LYS A 99 2.61 -12.80 -20.20
CA LYS A 99 3.49 -11.64 -20.02
C LYS A 99 3.18 -10.96 -18.69
N SER A 100 4.24 -10.64 -17.94
CA SER A 100 4.16 -9.71 -16.81
C SER A 100 3.87 -8.30 -17.32
N ILE A 101 3.26 -7.48 -16.47
CA ILE A 101 2.94 -6.08 -16.75
C ILE A 101 4.21 -5.24 -16.84
N ASP A 102 5.21 -5.49 -16.00
CA ASP A 102 6.49 -4.77 -16.00
C ASP A 102 7.58 -5.65 -15.35
N ASN A 103 8.75 -5.72 -15.97
CA ASN A 103 9.90 -6.50 -15.52
C ASN A 103 11.16 -5.66 -15.22
N SER A 104 11.02 -4.34 -15.12
CA SER A 104 12.11 -3.40 -14.80
C SER A 104 12.84 -3.72 -13.50
N LEU A 105 12.18 -4.40 -12.56
CA LEU A 105 12.73 -4.85 -11.27
C LEU A 105 13.18 -6.31 -11.24
N GLU A 106 13.22 -7.03 -12.36
CA GLU A 106 13.65 -8.44 -12.39
C GLU A 106 15.05 -8.61 -11.76
N TRP A 107 15.97 -7.67 -12.03
CA TRP A 107 17.33 -7.68 -11.49
C TRP A 107 17.39 -7.64 -9.96
N PHE A 108 16.37 -7.06 -9.31
CA PHE A 108 16.30 -6.90 -7.86
C PHE A 108 15.90 -8.22 -7.18
N TRP A 109 14.94 -8.95 -7.76
CA TRP A 109 14.39 -10.18 -7.16
C TRP A 109 15.07 -11.46 -7.59
N LYS A 110 15.88 -11.45 -8.66
CA LYS A 110 16.55 -12.66 -9.19
C LYS A 110 17.46 -13.38 -8.20
N ARG A 111 17.81 -12.71 -7.09
CA ARG A 111 18.69 -13.22 -6.02
C ARG A 111 17.94 -13.76 -4.80
N VAL A 112 16.61 -13.66 -4.79
CA VAL A 112 15.71 -14.07 -3.70
C VAL A 112 14.88 -15.27 -4.15
#